data_AF-A0AAV7RSX2-F1
#
_entry.id   AF-A0AAV7RSX2-F1
#
_cell.length_a   1.000
_cell.length_b   1.000
_cell.length_c   1.000
_cell.angle_alpha   90.00
_cell.angle_beta   90.00
_cell.angle_gamma   90.00
#
_symmetry.space_group_name_H-M   'P 1'
#
loop_
_entity.id
_entity.type
_entity.pdbx_description
1 polymer ?
#
loop_
_entity_poly.entity_id
_entity_poly.type
_entity_poly.pdbx_seq_one_letter_code
_entity_poly.pdbx_strand_id
1 'polypeptide(L)'
;MEAITRTHMELASKTYMIAIDINILQAVMLKVVDRVTVTEDNVGELQQEVATLKDTVSSLQKLSVRLEEHMEDVLGRSRKNNLRFVLFLETVVEQSMKKFLKAWLAATVPPLKLSAFFSVDRSLLHPATPSRGIIAHLFNYRGWDAIL
;
A
#
# COMPACT_ATOMS: atom_id res chain seq x y z
N MET A 1 40.40 59.47 -55.09
CA MET A 1 40.46 59.45 -53.61
C MET A 1 39.10 59.19 -52.98
N GLU A 2 38.02 59.87 -53.41
CA GLU A 2 36.68 59.72 -52.79
C GLU A 2 36.12 58.28 -52.77
N ALA A 3 36.31 57.49 -53.84
CA ALA A 3 35.83 56.11 -53.89
C ALA A 3 36.53 55.19 -52.86
N ILE A 4 37.81 55.44 -52.58
CA ILE A 4 38.59 54.71 -51.57
C ILE A 4 38.11 55.10 -50.17
N THR A 5 37.90 56.39 -49.92
CA THR A 5 37.36 56.88 -48.65
C THR A 5 35.97 56.30 -48.37
N ARG A 6 35.10 56.23 -49.39
CA ARG A 6 33.74 55.67 -49.28
C ARG A 6 33.74 54.19 -48.92
N THR A 7 34.57 53.39 -49.60
CA THR A 7 34.68 51.95 -49.34
C THR A 7 35.28 51.67 -47.94
N HIS A 8 36.25 52.47 -47.51
CA HIS A 8 36.78 52.39 -46.14
C HIS A 8 35.72 52.72 -45.08
N MET A 9 34.90 53.76 -45.29
CA MET A 9 33.82 54.11 -44.36
C MET A 9 32.74 53.02 -44.29
N GLU A 10 32.38 52.42 -45.43
CA GLU A 10 31.41 51.33 -45.47
C GLU A 10 31.93 50.07 -44.74
N LEU A 11 33.20 49.73 -44.96
CA LEU A 11 33.84 48.61 -44.27
C LEU A 11 33.95 48.84 -42.76
N ALA A 12 34.32 50.06 -42.35
CA ALA A 12 34.38 50.44 -40.94
C ALA A 12 33.01 50.35 -40.26
N SER A 13 31.95 50.82 -40.94
CA SER A 13 30.57 50.72 -40.45
C SER A 13 30.13 49.26 -40.29
N LYS A 14 30.37 48.41 -41.30
CA LYS A 14 30.06 46.97 -41.21
C LYS A 14 30.81 46.29 -40.07
N THR A 15 32.09 46.62 -39.90
CA THR A 15 32.92 46.07 -38.82
C THR A 15 32.38 46.48 -37.45
N TYR A 16 31.95 47.73 -37.30
CA TYR A 16 31.33 48.23 -36.07
C TYR A 16 29.99 47.54 -35.77
N MET A 17 29.14 47.31 -36.79
CA MET A 17 27.90 46.55 -36.63
C MET A 17 28.15 45.10 -36.20
N ILE A 18 29.13 44.42 -36.81
CA ILE A 18 29.53 43.06 -36.41
C ILE A 18 29.99 43.03 -34.95
N ALA A 19 30.74 44.04 -34.49
CA ALA A 19 31.16 44.12 -33.09
C ALA A 19 29.97 44.27 -32.13
N ILE A 20 28.93 45.03 -32.51
CA ILE A 20 27.69 45.13 -31.73
C ILE A 20 26.98 43.77 -31.67
N ASP A 21 26.82 43.09 -32.80
CA ASP A 21 26.15 41.79 -32.86
C ASP A 21 26.89 40.74 -32.01
N ILE A 22 28.23 40.74 -32.04
CA ILE A 22 29.06 39.88 -31.18
C ILE A 22 28.79 40.16 -29.70
N ASN A 23 28.73 41.43 -29.28
CA ASN A 23 28.45 41.77 -27.89
C ASN A 23 27.04 41.34 -27.46
N ILE A 24 26.05 41.47 -28.34
CA ILE A 24 24.69 40.99 -28.09
C ILE A 24 24.68 39.46 -27.95
N LEU A 25 25.36 38.75 -28.85
CA LEU A 25 25.47 37.30 -28.79
C LEU A 25 26.16 36.82 -27.51
N GLN A 26 27.22 37.49 -27.07
CA GLN A 26 27.88 37.20 -25.80
C GLN A 26 26.93 37.36 -24.61
N ALA A 27 26.16 38.46 -24.57
CA ALA A 27 25.18 38.68 -23.51
C ALA A 27 24.06 37.62 -23.50
N VAL A 28 23.61 37.18 -24.68
CA VAL A 28 22.63 36.08 -24.80
C VAL A 28 23.23 34.75 -24.35
N MET A 29 24.46 34.45 -24.75
CA MET A 29 25.16 33.22 -24.34
C MET A 29 25.31 33.14 -22.82
N LEU A 30 25.68 34.24 -22.16
CA LEU A 30 25.77 34.27 -20.69
C LEU A 30 24.43 33.93 -20.04
N LYS A 31 23.33 34.52 -20.52
CA LYS A 31 21.97 34.19 -20.01
C LYS A 31 21.58 32.73 -20.25
N VAL A 32 22.02 32.13 -21.36
CA VAL A 32 21.76 30.72 -21.63
C VAL A 32 22.56 29.85 -20.66
N VAL A 33 23.83 30.16 -20.42
CA VAL A 33 24.66 29.46 -19.44
C VAL A 33 24.00 29.50 -18.06
N ASP A 34 23.61 30.69 -17.58
CA ASP A 34 22.94 30.82 -16.27
C ASP A 34 21.67 29.97 -16.17
N ARG A 35 20.84 29.97 -17.22
CA ARG A 35 19.62 29.16 -17.26
C ARG A 35 19.92 27.66 -17.28
N VAL A 36 20.97 27.24 -17.98
CA VAL A 36 21.39 25.84 -18.04
C VAL A 36 21.85 25.40 -16.66
N THR A 37 22.72 26.17 -15.99
CA THR A 37 23.20 25.87 -14.64
C THR A 37 22.03 25.68 -13.66
N VAL A 38 21.09 26.63 -13.63
CA VAL A 38 19.90 26.53 -12.75
C VAL A 38 19.06 25.29 -13.09
N THR A 39 18.96 24.95 -14.37
CA THR A 39 18.20 23.76 -14.79
C THR A 39 18.91 22.47 -14.35
N GLU A 40 20.25 22.41 -14.47
CA GLU A 40 21.06 21.28 -14.02
C GLU A 40 20.96 21.08 -12.51
N ASP A 41 21.03 22.15 -11.72
CA ASP A 41 20.86 22.11 -10.28
C ASP A 41 19.47 21.57 -9.90
N ASN A 42 18.40 22.10 -10.50
CA ASN A 42 17.03 21.63 -10.28
C ASN A 42 16.85 20.15 -10.66
N VAL A 43 17.48 19.71 -11.76
CA VAL A 43 17.45 18.29 -12.18
C VAL A 43 18.18 17.42 -11.15
N GLY A 44 19.31 17.89 -10.60
CA GLY A 44 20.03 17.20 -9.55
C GLY A 44 19.19 17.01 -8.28
N GLU A 45 18.53 18.07 -7.83
CA GLU A 45 17.61 18.03 -6.68
C GLU A 45 16.45 17.05 -6.92
N LEU A 46 15.79 17.13 -8.08
CA LEU A 46 14.70 16.22 -8.44
C LEU A 46 15.16 14.76 -8.50
N GLN A 47 16.37 14.49 -9.00
CA GLN A 47 16.92 13.14 -9.01
C GLN A 47 17.11 12.58 -7.59
N GLN A 48 17.57 13.42 -6.66
CA GLN A 48 17.73 13.04 -5.25
C GLN A 48 16.39 12.80 -4.56
N GLU A 49 15.39 13.64 -4.81
CA GLU A 49 14.03 13.44 -4.30
C GLU A 49 13.42 12.13 -4.82
N VAL A 50 13.55 11.85 -6.12
CA VAL A 50 13.05 10.62 -6.73
C VAL A 50 13.74 9.38 -6.15
N ALA A 51 15.05 9.44 -5.89
CA ALA A 51 15.76 8.34 -5.24
C ALA A 51 15.20 8.08 -3.83
N THR A 52 15.04 9.14 -3.03
CA THR A 52 14.49 9.07 -1.67
C THR A 52 13.06 8.53 -1.67
N LEU A 53 12.23 8.96 -2.63
CA LEU A 53 10.86 8.51 -2.77
C LEU A 53 10.79 7.01 -3.11
N LYS A 54 11.65 6.53 -4.01
CA LYS A 54 11.74 5.09 -4.34
C LYS A 54 12.07 4.24 -3.12
N ASP A 55 13.02 4.68 -2.30
CA ASP A 55 13.40 3.97 -1.08
C ASP A 55 12.27 3.95 -0.05
N THR A 56 11.54 5.07 0.08
CA THR A 56 10.37 5.18 0.96
C THR A 56 9.24 4.26 0.50
N VAL A 57 8.93 4.26 -0.80
CA VAL A 57 7.89 3.38 -1.37
C VAL A 57 8.25 1.91 -1.18
N SER A 58 9.50 1.53 -1.44
CA SER A 58 9.99 0.16 -1.22
C SER A 58 9.86 -0.26 0.25
N SER A 59 10.17 0.65 1.17
CA SER A 59 10.03 0.40 2.61
C SER A 59 8.58 0.23 3.05
N LEU A 60 7.67 1.08 2.54
CA LEU A 60 6.24 0.99 2.81
C LEU A 60 5.62 -0.28 2.23
N GLN A 61 6.01 -0.69 1.03
CA GLN A 61 5.56 -1.95 0.43
C GLN A 61 5.96 -3.15 1.28
N LYS A 62 7.21 -3.20 1.76
CA LYS A 62 7.67 -4.25 2.69
C LYS A 62 6.93 -4.24 4.03
N LEU A 63 6.48 -3.07 4.49
CA LEU A 63 5.66 -2.96 5.70
C LEU A 63 4.22 -3.45 5.44
N SER A 64 3.63 -3.11 4.30
CA SER A 64 2.30 -3.58 3.89
C SER A 64 2.24 -5.09 3.83
N VAL A 65 3.21 -5.73 3.15
CA VAL A 65 3.29 -7.19 3.05
C VAL A 65 3.41 -7.82 4.44
N ARG A 66 4.27 -7.29 5.32
CA ARG A 66 4.39 -7.78 6.70
C ARG A 66 3.10 -7.62 7.50
N LEU A 67 2.38 -6.52 7.32
CA LEU A 67 1.10 -6.31 8.00
C LEU A 67 0.01 -7.24 7.48
N GLU A 68 -0.03 -7.50 6.18
CA GLU A 68 -0.94 -8.46 5.55
C GLU A 68 -0.68 -9.88 6.05
N GLU A 69 0.58 -10.31 6.09
CA GLU A 69 0.98 -11.60 6.66
C GLU A 69 0.59 -11.72 8.14
N HIS A 70 0.80 -10.65 8.92
CA HIS A 70 0.43 -10.66 10.34
C HIS A 70 -1.08 -10.66 10.55
N MET A 71 -1.82 -9.94 9.71
CA MET A 71 -3.28 -9.96 9.70
C MET A 71 -3.81 -11.35 9.36
N GLU A 72 -3.24 -12.03 8.36
CA GLU A 72 -3.64 -13.38 7.99
C GLU A 72 -3.26 -14.39 9.08
N ASP A 73 -2.12 -14.24 9.77
CA ASP A 73 -1.78 -15.09 10.93
C ASP A 73 -2.76 -14.85 12.10
N VAL A 74 -3.08 -13.59 12.42
CA VAL A 74 -4.05 -13.26 13.48
C VAL A 74 -5.45 -13.77 13.13
N LEU A 75 -5.91 -13.56 11.89
CA LEU A 75 -7.18 -14.09 11.41
C LEU A 75 -7.17 -15.62 11.38
N GLY A 76 -6.06 -16.24 10.97
CA GLY A 76 -5.86 -17.67 10.98
C GLY A 76 -5.95 -18.25 12.38
N ARG A 77 -5.24 -17.67 13.36
CA ARG A 77 -5.32 -18.06 14.79
C ARG A 77 -6.71 -17.83 15.37
N SER A 78 -7.36 -16.72 15.01
CA SER A 78 -8.74 -16.43 15.42
C SER A 78 -9.73 -17.45 14.84
N ARG A 79 -9.65 -17.72 13.52
CA ARG A 79 -10.52 -18.66 12.80
C ARG A 79 -10.26 -20.12 13.18
N LYS A 80 -9.03 -20.50 13.52
CA LYS A 80 -8.72 -21.83 14.07
C LYS A 80 -9.51 -22.12 15.32
N ASN A 81 -9.93 -21.11 16.08
CA ASN A 81 -10.78 -21.30 17.23
C ASN A 81 -12.29 -21.20 16.90
N ASN A 82 -12.67 -21.05 15.64
CA ASN A 82 -14.07 -20.88 15.24
C ASN A 82 -14.61 -22.18 14.65
N LEU A 83 -15.60 -22.78 15.31
CA LEU A 83 -16.43 -23.81 14.72
C LEU A 83 -17.55 -23.16 13.91
N ARG A 84 -17.65 -23.50 12.63
CA ARG A 84 -18.79 -23.10 11.80
C ARG A 84 -19.75 -24.28 11.68
N PHE A 85 -20.90 -24.15 12.28
CA PHE A 85 -22.02 -25.06 12.11
C PHE A 85 -22.86 -24.60 10.92
N VAL A 86 -23.16 -25.53 10.01
CA VAL A 86 -23.97 -25.27 8.81
C VAL A 86 -25.22 -26.13 8.91
N LEU A 87 -26.33 -25.69 8.31
CA LEU A 87 -27.61 -26.42 8.28
C LEU A 87 -28.30 -26.62 9.63
N PHE A 88 -28.16 -25.67 10.56
CA PHE A 88 -29.01 -25.66 11.75
C PHE A 88 -30.45 -25.28 11.40
N LEU A 89 -31.42 -26.02 11.93
CA LEU A 89 -32.83 -25.68 11.83
C LEU A 89 -33.08 -24.33 12.53
N GLU A 90 -33.62 -23.36 11.80
CA GLU A 90 -33.84 -21.98 12.26
C GLU A 90 -34.77 -21.90 13.49
N THR A 91 -35.52 -22.97 13.79
CA THR A 91 -36.47 -23.05 14.91
C THR A 91 -35.82 -23.17 16.30
N VAL A 92 -34.50 -23.43 16.39
CA VAL A 92 -33.78 -23.57 17.67
C VAL A 92 -33.29 -22.21 18.22
N VAL A 93 -33.58 -21.11 17.51
CA VAL A 93 -32.89 -19.82 17.63
C VAL A 93 -33.55 -18.95 18.71
N GLU A 94 -32.96 -18.94 19.92
CA GLU A 94 -32.35 -17.72 20.52
C GLU A 94 -31.98 -17.91 22.00
N GLN A 95 -32.79 -18.62 22.80
CA GLN A 95 -32.57 -18.69 24.25
C GLN A 95 -31.71 -19.89 24.71
N SER A 96 -31.58 -20.94 23.90
CA SER A 96 -30.93 -22.20 24.33
C SER A 96 -29.77 -22.66 23.43
N MET A 97 -29.46 -21.96 22.34
CA MET A 97 -28.45 -22.39 21.35
C MET A 97 -27.08 -22.67 21.98
N LYS A 98 -26.63 -21.83 22.93
CA LYS A 98 -25.37 -22.05 23.66
C LYS A 98 -25.39 -23.35 24.48
N LYS A 99 -26.52 -23.66 25.15
CA LYS A 99 -26.68 -24.88 25.94
C LYS A 99 -26.76 -26.11 25.04
N PHE A 100 -27.52 -26.00 23.94
CA PHE A 100 -27.63 -27.05 22.93
C PHE A 100 -26.27 -27.39 22.32
N LEU A 101 -25.54 -26.39 21.81
CA LEU A 101 -24.23 -26.61 21.18
C LEU A 101 -23.23 -27.20 22.17
N LYS A 102 -23.26 -26.78 23.44
CA LYS A 102 -22.42 -27.36 24.49
C LYS A 102 -22.74 -28.84 24.75
N ALA A 103 -24.02 -29.19 24.86
CA ALA A 103 -24.47 -30.57 25.06
C ALA A 103 -24.19 -31.47 23.85
N TRP A 104 -24.46 -30.95 22.65
CA TRP A 104 -24.20 -31.64 21.39
C TRP A 104 -22.70 -31.90 21.21
N LEU A 105 -21.83 -30.90 21.42
CA LEU A 105 -20.39 -31.08 21.32
C LEU A 105 -19.85 -32.10 22.34
N ALA A 106 -20.36 -32.06 23.57
CA ALA A 106 -19.98 -33.02 24.62
C ALA A 106 -20.42 -34.46 24.30
N ALA A 107 -21.54 -34.64 23.59
CA ALA A 107 -22.05 -35.95 23.20
C ALA A 107 -21.38 -36.50 21.92
N THR A 108 -21.03 -35.61 20.99
CA THR A 108 -20.57 -35.99 19.64
C THR A 108 -19.06 -36.19 19.58
N VAL A 109 -18.30 -35.50 20.44
CA VAL A 109 -16.83 -35.58 20.44
C VAL A 109 -16.31 -36.29 21.71
N PRO A 110 -15.77 -37.51 21.61
CA PRO A 110 -15.38 -38.33 22.76
C PRO A 110 -14.15 -37.76 23.50
N PRO A 111 -13.93 -38.18 24.76
CA PRO A 111 -13.94 -37.29 25.91
C PRO A 111 -13.04 -36.10 25.67
N LEU A 112 -13.61 -35.10 25.03
CA LEU A 112 -12.88 -33.88 24.87
C LEU A 112 -12.80 -33.22 26.23
N LYS A 113 -11.59 -33.07 26.75
CA LYS A 113 -11.32 -32.11 27.81
C LYS A 113 -11.51 -30.71 27.22
N LEU A 114 -12.75 -30.38 26.82
CA LEU A 114 -13.19 -29.03 26.54
C LEU A 114 -12.72 -28.24 27.74
N SER A 115 -11.80 -27.30 27.52
CA SER A 115 -11.22 -26.55 28.62
C SER A 115 -12.38 -25.93 29.43
N ALA A 116 -12.19 -25.76 30.74
CA ALA A 116 -13.21 -25.15 31.60
C ALA A 116 -13.63 -23.73 31.12
N PHE A 117 -12.88 -23.16 30.16
CA PHE A 117 -13.10 -21.87 29.52
C PHE A 117 -13.83 -21.96 28.17
N PHE A 118 -14.46 -23.09 27.86
CA PHE A 118 -15.39 -23.20 26.73
C PHE A 118 -16.52 -22.18 26.88
N SER A 119 -16.50 -21.13 26.05
CA SER A 119 -17.55 -20.12 25.96
C SER A 119 -17.98 -19.94 24.51
N VAL A 120 -19.25 -20.19 24.22
CA VAL A 120 -19.86 -19.83 22.93
C VAL A 120 -20.26 -18.36 23.02
N ASP A 121 -19.45 -17.44 22.49
CA ASP A 121 -19.67 -16.00 22.69
C ASP A 121 -20.71 -15.40 21.73
N ARG A 122 -20.69 -15.72 20.43
CA ARG A 122 -21.57 -15.12 19.41
C ARG A 122 -21.96 -16.09 18.30
N SER A 123 -23.25 -16.35 18.14
CA SER A 123 -23.82 -16.90 16.91
C SER A 123 -24.14 -15.75 15.94
N LEU A 124 -23.23 -15.42 15.03
CA LEU A 124 -23.50 -14.40 14.01
C LEU A 124 -24.19 -15.04 12.80
N LEU A 125 -25.36 -14.50 12.42
CA LEU A 125 -25.96 -14.80 11.12
C LEU A 125 -25.11 -14.16 10.01
N HIS A 126 -24.64 -14.96 9.06
CA HIS A 126 -24.03 -14.41 7.84
C HIS A 126 -25.14 -13.94 6.89
N PRO A 127 -25.17 -12.66 6.45
CA PRO A 127 -26.31 -12.08 5.74
C PRO A 127 -26.51 -12.54 4.28
N ALA A 128 -25.69 -13.46 3.76
CA ALA A 128 -25.57 -13.71 2.32
C ALA A 128 -25.75 -15.17 1.86
N THR A 129 -26.09 -16.12 2.74
CA THR A 129 -26.28 -17.54 2.35
C THR A 129 -27.64 -18.10 2.80
N PRO A 130 -28.32 -18.90 1.95
CA PRO A 130 -29.66 -19.43 2.23
C PRO A 130 -29.71 -20.47 3.36
N SER A 131 -28.56 -21.02 3.76
CA SER A 131 -28.42 -21.68 5.07
C SER A 131 -27.61 -20.77 5.99
N ARG A 132 -28.22 -20.41 7.13
CA ARG A 132 -27.59 -19.55 8.14
C ARG A 132 -26.57 -20.38 8.91
N GLY A 133 -25.29 -20.09 8.73
CA GLY A 133 -24.22 -20.71 9.51
C GLY A 133 -24.16 -20.11 10.91
N ILE A 134 -24.00 -20.95 11.94
CA ILE A 134 -23.72 -20.52 13.32
C ILE A 134 -22.23 -20.64 13.54
N ILE A 135 -21.59 -19.58 14.04
CA ILE A 135 -20.19 -19.63 14.45
C ILE A 135 -20.16 -19.82 15.98
N ALA A 136 -19.39 -20.78 16.48
CA ALA A 136 -19.03 -20.87 17.89
C ALA A 136 -17.53 -20.66 18.04
N HIS A 137 -17.17 -19.69 18.86
CA HIS A 137 -15.78 -19.47 19.25
C HIS A 137 -15.42 -20.45 20.37
N LEU A 138 -14.31 -21.17 20.21
CA LEU A 138 -13.76 -22.11 21.17
C LEU A 138 -12.47 -21.53 21.75
N PHE A 139 -12.53 -20.99 22.96
CA PHE A 139 -11.32 -20.50 23.63
C PHE A 139 -10.43 -21.68 24.05
N ASN A 140 -9.14 -21.60 23.71
CA ASN A 140 -8.08 -22.53 24.13
C ASN A 140 -8.26 -24.00 23.69
N TYR A 141 -8.92 -24.25 22.56
CA TYR A 141 -9.08 -25.60 22.07
C TYR A 141 -7.86 -26.07 21.24
N ARG A 142 -7.02 -26.94 21.80
CA ARG A 142 -5.80 -27.48 21.16
C ARG A 142 -5.99 -28.83 20.45
N GLY A 143 -7.22 -29.34 20.33
CA GLY A 143 -7.49 -30.71 19.86
C GLY A 143 -8.05 -30.81 18.44
N TRP A 144 -7.84 -29.82 17.57
CA TRP A 144 -8.39 -29.84 16.22
C TRP A 144 -7.94 -31.05 15.38
N ASP A 145 -6.68 -31.47 15.52
CA ASP A 145 -6.13 -32.64 14.82
C ASP A 145 -6.79 -33.97 15.23
N ALA A 146 -7.64 -33.97 16.26
CA ALA A 146 -8.35 -35.15 16.75
C ALA A 146 -9.84 -35.18 16.37
N ILE A 147 -10.41 -34.09 15.83
CA ILE A 147 -11.83 -34.00 15.44
C ILE A 147 -12.04 -34.11 13.92
N LEU A 148 -11.12 -33.55 13.13
CA LEU A 148 -11.17 -33.55 11.65
C LEU A 148 -10.35 -34.71 11.08
#